data_AF-A0A913Z7C6-F1
#
_entry.id   AF-A0A913Z7C6-F1
#
_cell.length_a   1.000
_cell.length_b   1.000
_cell.length_c   1.000
_cell.angle_alpha   90.00
_cell.angle_beta   90.00
_cell.angle_gamma   90.00
#
_symmetry.space_group_name_H-M   'P 1'
#
loop_
_entity.id
_entity.type
_entity.pdbx_description
1 polymer ?
#
loop_
_entity_poly.entity_id
_entity_poly.type
_entity_poly.pdbx_seq_one_letter_code
_entity_poly.pdbx_strand_id
1 'polypeptide(L)'
;MAEQATQAFQAIVGIVGICGNGLVCVVIAKNRFMHTLTNAFIFNQALIDLIGSLMTLLLNLVPIPDPIPPGAAWVFLCSVWISDYLQWAPFTASTFNLITLTLERYLAIVFPFRYQALATRKKAIAVLVGVWVAGFLFSSFGIYLRFYEAGEPGESLMRARRNTFKTLLIVCAAFIICWTPNQIFFFLSNLGLKVDFSSPIFYITIGMVALNSCLNPFIYAIKYKQFQKGLKVVFGKRGDRASIATASTGHN
;
A
#
# COMPACT_ATOMS: atom_id res chain seq x y z
N MET A 1 -6.98 -33.44 -9.19
CA MET A 1 -8.32 -33.30 -8.57
C MET A 1 -8.43 -32.03 -7.73
N ALA A 2 -7.57 -31.79 -6.73
CA ALA A 2 -7.63 -30.58 -5.89
C ALA A 2 -7.47 -29.28 -6.70
N GLU A 3 -6.50 -29.21 -7.61
CA GLU A 3 -6.24 -28.03 -8.45
C GLU A 3 -7.41 -27.69 -9.37
N GLN A 4 -7.98 -28.68 -10.06
CA GLN A 4 -9.18 -28.51 -10.89
C GLN A 4 -10.40 -28.05 -10.07
N ALA A 5 -10.56 -28.58 -8.86
CA ALA A 5 -11.63 -28.16 -7.96
C ALA A 5 -11.43 -26.71 -7.48
N THR A 6 -10.18 -26.30 -7.20
CA THR A 6 -9.84 -24.91 -6.85
C THR A 6 -10.10 -23.95 -8.01
N GLN A 7 -9.68 -24.30 -9.22
CA GLN A 7 -9.93 -23.49 -10.42
C GLN A 7 -11.43 -23.36 -10.71
N ALA A 8 -12.18 -24.46 -10.64
CA ALA A 8 -13.63 -24.44 -10.82
C ALA A 8 -14.32 -23.55 -9.76
N PHE A 9 -13.91 -23.65 -8.50
CA PHE A 9 -14.43 -22.81 -7.43
C PHE A 9 -14.13 -21.32 -7.66
N GLN A 10 -12.88 -20.98 -8.00
CA GLN A 10 -12.49 -19.61 -8.32
C GLN A 10 -13.24 -19.05 -9.52
N ALA A 11 -13.48 -19.88 -10.55
CA ALA A 11 -14.27 -19.48 -11.71
C ALA A 11 -15.72 -19.16 -11.33
N ILE A 12 -16.36 -20.00 -10.51
CA ILE A 12 -17.71 -19.76 -10.01
C ILE A 12 -17.77 -18.46 -9.21
N VAL A 13 -16.84 -18.26 -8.26
CA VAL A 13 -16.76 -17.04 -7.43
C VAL A 13 -16.55 -15.80 -8.31
N GLY A 14 -15.66 -15.88 -9.31
CA GLY A 14 -15.41 -14.80 -10.26
C GLY A 14 -16.64 -14.43 -11.07
N ILE A 15 -17.37 -15.42 -11.61
CA ILE A 15 -18.60 -15.18 -12.39
C ILE A 15 -19.69 -14.53 -11.51
N VAL A 16 -19.92 -15.07 -10.31
CA VAL A 16 -20.90 -14.51 -9.36
C VAL A 16 -20.51 -13.08 -8.99
N GLY A 17 -19.23 -12.83 -8.73
CA GLY A 17 -18.68 -11.51 -8.41
C GLY A 17 -18.86 -10.51 -9.55
N ILE A 18 -18.64 -10.92 -10.81
CA ILE A 18 -18.85 -10.06 -11.99
C ILE A 18 -20.32 -9.73 -12.18
N CYS A 19 -21.20 -10.73 -12.13
CA CYS A 19 -22.64 -10.52 -12.32
C CYS A 19 -23.23 -9.65 -11.20
N GLY A 20 -22.93 -9.96 -9.93
CA GLY A 20 -23.45 -9.25 -8.78
C GLY A 20 -22.96 -7.80 -8.70
N ASN A 21 -21.65 -7.59 -8.76
CA ASN A 21 -21.09 -6.24 -8.66
C ASN A 21 -21.35 -5.41 -9.92
N GLY A 22 -21.38 -6.05 -11.10
CA GLY A 22 -21.79 -5.41 -12.35
C GLY A 22 -23.22 -4.89 -12.28
N LEU A 23 -24.17 -5.68 -11.74
CA LEU A 23 -25.54 -5.24 -11.53
C LEU A 23 -25.62 -4.03 -10.59
N VAL A 24 -24.89 -4.05 -9.47
CA VAL A 24 -24.83 -2.91 -8.53
C VAL A 24 -24.33 -1.64 -9.24
N CYS A 25 -23.25 -1.76 -10.02
CA CYS A 25 -22.73 -0.64 -10.80
C CYS A 25 -23.77 -0.10 -11.79
N VAL A 26 -24.44 -0.97 -12.55
CA VAL A 26 -25.47 -0.59 -13.52
C VAL A 26 -26.67 0.09 -12.85
N VAL A 27 -27.15 -0.47 -11.74
CA VAL A 27 -28.29 0.08 -10.99
C VAL A 27 -27.97 1.47 -10.48
N ILE A 28 -26.82 1.68 -9.85
CA ILE A 28 -26.44 3.01 -9.32
C ILE A 28 -26.21 4.00 -10.47
N ALA A 29 -25.52 3.60 -11.55
CA ALA A 29 -25.18 4.49 -12.66
C ALA A 29 -26.40 4.94 -13.48
N LYS A 30 -27.41 4.07 -13.65
CA LYS A 30 -28.63 4.40 -14.41
C LYS A 30 -29.64 5.22 -13.60
N ASN A 31 -29.66 5.09 -12.28
CA ASN A 31 -30.68 5.70 -11.44
C ASN A 31 -30.19 6.99 -10.78
N ARG A 32 -30.54 8.14 -11.36
CA ARG A 32 -30.10 9.47 -10.85
C ARG A 32 -30.47 9.74 -9.40
N PHE A 33 -31.57 9.20 -8.89
CA PHE A 33 -31.95 9.35 -7.47
C PHE A 33 -30.95 8.67 -6.52
N MET A 34 -30.16 7.70 -7.01
CA MET A 34 -29.10 7.05 -6.27
C MET A 34 -27.78 7.81 -6.31
N HIS A 35 -27.66 8.95 -6.99
CA HIS A 35 -26.40 9.69 -7.07
C HIS A 35 -26.12 10.53 -5.81
N THR A 36 -25.98 9.85 -4.67
CA THR A 36 -25.62 10.43 -3.37
C THR A 36 -24.15 10.18 -3.05
N LEU A 37 -23.62 10.91 -2.07
CA LEU A 37 -22.23 10.75 -1.66
C LEU A 37 -21.94 9.31 -1.23
N THR A 38 -22.81 8.72 -0.41
CA THR A 38 -22.54 7.36 0.06
C THR A 38 -22.68 6.31 -1.04
N ASN A 39 -23.63 6.50 -1.96
CA ASN A 39 -23.77 5.58 -3.08
C ASN A 39 -22.56 5.64 -4.01
N ALA A 40 -21.77 6.73 -4.00
CA ALA A 40 -20.47 6.74 -4.67
C ALA A 40 -19.44 5.80 -4.01
N PHE A 41 -19.44 5.65 -2.68
CA PHE A 41 -18.59 4.67 -1.97
C PHE A 41 -19.04 3.24 -2.23
N ILE A 42 -20.36 2.99 -2.25
CA ILE A 42 -20.93 1.67 -2.60
C ILE A 42 -20.62 1.32 -4.06
N PHE A 43 -20.74 2.29 -4.97
CA PHE A 43 -20.34 2.12 -6.37
C PHE A 43 -18.85 1.82 -6.49
N ASN A 44 -17.98 2.55 -5.77
CA ASN A 44 -16.55 2.29 -5.77
C ASN A 44 -16.21 0.90 -5.21
N GLN A 45 -16.90 0.45 -4.15
CA GLN A 45 -16.79 -0.90 -3.60
C GLN A 45 -17.10 -1.95 -4.67
N ALA A 46 -18.27 -1.83 -5.31
CA ALA A 46 -18.69 -2.74 -6.37
C ALA A 46 -17.74 -2.71 -7.57
N LEU A 47 -17.21 -1.54 -7.94
CA LEU A 47 -16.24 -1.42 -9.03
C LEU A 47 -14.92 -2.12 -8.70
N ILE A 48 -14.40 -1.98 -7.48
CA ILE A 48 -13.20 -2.69 -7.02
C ILE A 48 -13.41 -4.20 -7.06
N ASP A 49 -14.54 -4.66 -6.51
CA ASP A 49 -14.86 -6.09 -6.41
C ASP A 49 -15.12 -6.69 -7.80
N LEU A 50 -15.72 -5.92 -8.73
CA LEU A 50 -15.88 -6.29 -10.14
C LEU A 50 -14.52 -6.47 -10.83
N ILE A 51 -13.60 -5.51 -10.66
CA ILE A 51 -12.25 -5.58 -11.23
C ILE A 51 -11.50 -6.78 -10.64
N GLY A 52 -11.56 -6.99 -9.31
CA GLY A 52 -10.94 -8.15 -8.66
C GLY A 52 -11.48 -9.49 -9.15
N SER A 53 -12.80 -9.57 -9.37
CA SER A 53 -13.46 -10.78 -9.90
C SER A 53 -13.08 -11.05 -11.35
N LEU A 54 -12.98 -10.01 -12.18
CA LEU A 54 -12.48 -10.11 -13.55
C LEU A 54 -11.02 -10.56 -13.59
N MET A 55 -10.16 -9.96 -12.76
CA MET A 55 -8.75 -10.36 -12.67
C MET A 55 -8.60 -11.82 -12.21
N THR A 56 -9.44 -12.28 -11.28
CA THR A 56 -9.46 -13.69 -10.85
C THR A 56 -9.74 -14.64 -12.01
N LEU A 57 -10.70 -14.30 -12.89
CA LEU A 57 -10.97 -15.12 -14.08
C LEU A 57 -9.83 -15.02 -15.10
N LEU A 58 -9.30 -13.83 -15.35
CA LEU A 58 -8.24 -13.64 -16.33
C LEU A 58 -6.96 -14.39 -15.94
N LEU A 59 -6.57 -14.36 -14.66
CA LEU A 59 -5.41 -15.10 -14.14
C LEU A 59 -5.57 -16.62 -14.31
N ASN A 60 -6.80 -17.14 -14.26
CA ASN A 60 -7.09 -18.56 -14.46
C ASN A 60 -7.18 -18.97 -15.95
N LEU A 61 -7.59 -18.05 -16.84
CA LEU A 61 -7.85 -18.36 -18.25
C LEU A 61 -6.67 -18.07 -19.17
N VAL A 62 -5.82 -17.09 -18.84
CA VAL A 62 -4.72 -16.66 -19.70
C VAL A 62 -3.43 -17.35 -19.24
N PRO A 63 -2.95 -18.37 -19.97
CA PRO A 63 -1.69 -19.02 -19.65
C PRO A 63 -0.52 -18.06 -19.92
N ILE A 64 0.54 -18.21 -19.14
CA ILE A 64 1.78 -17.47 -19.35
C ILE A 64 2.52 -18.09 -20.54
N PRO A 65 3.02 -17.28 -21.49
CA PRO A 65 3.82 -17.80 -22.60
C PRO A 65 5.10 -18.47 -22.12
N ASP A 66 5.39 -19.67 -22.61
CA ASP A 66 6.64 -20.41 -22.36
C ASP A 66 7.31 -20.77 -23.71
N PRO A 67 8.49 -20.22 -24.05
CA PRO A 67 9.32 -19.34 -23.23
C PRO A 67 8.81 -17.89 -23.18
N ILE A 68 9.10 -17.19 -22.08
CA ILE A 68 8.76 -15.77 -21.90
C ILE A 68 9.46 -14.94 -23.00
N PRO A 69 8.75 -14.09 -23.75
CA PRO A 69 9.35 -13.28 -24.80
C PRO A 69 10.47 -12.36 -24.26
N PRO A 70 11.57 -12.19 -25.01
CA PRO A 70 12.65 -11.31 -24.60
C PRO A 70 12.21 -9.83 -24.61
N GLY A 71 12.63 -9.09 -23.58
CA GLY A 71 12.37 -7.66 -23.46
C GLY A 71 11.96 -7.25 -22.05
N ALA A 72 12.47 -6.12 -21.56
CA ALA A 72 12.21 -5.65 -20.20
C ALA A 72 10.71 -5.47 -19.89
N ALA A 73 9.92 -5.05 -20.89
CA ALA A 73 8.47 -4.90 -20.75
C ALA A 73 7.77 -6.25 -20.54
N TRP A 74 8.12 -7.27 -21.31
CA TRP A 74 7.55 -8.62 -21.18
C TRP A 74 7.90 -9.26 -19.84
N VAL A 75 9.16 -9.14 -19.42
CA VAL A 75 9.61 -9.62 -18.10
C VAL A 75 8.85 -8.94 -16.98
N PHE A 76 8.67 -7.61 -17.03
CA PHE A 76 7.92 -6.87 -16.03
C PHE A 76 6.44 -7.28 -15.98
N LEU A 77 5.78 -7.38 -17.14
CA LEU A 77 4.38 -7.77 -17.23
C LEU A 77 4.14 -9.19 -16.72
N CYS A 78 4.95 -10.16 -17.14
CA CYS A 78 4.90 -11.53 -16.62
C CYS A 78 5.18 -11.55 -15.11
N SER A 79 6.09 -10.69 -14.63
CA SER A 79 6.36 -10.59 -13.19
C SER A 79 5.12 -10.11 -12.42
N VAL A 80 4.50 -9.02 -12.87
CA VAL A 80 3.27 -8.51 -12.27
C VAL A 80 2.14 -9.55 -12.30
N TRP A 81 2.03 -10.31 -13.39
CA TRP A 81 1.04 -11.39 -13.55
C TRP A 81 1.26 -12.56 -12.59
N ILE A 82 2.48 -13.13 -12.57
CA ILE A 82 2.85 -14.29 -11.74
C ILE A 82 2.73 -14.01 -10.24
N SER A 83 2.91 -12.75 -9.83
CA SER A 83 2.79 -12.37 -8.41
C SER A 83 1.35 -12.28 -7.89
N ASP A 84 0.35 -12.51 -8.73
CA ASP A 84 -1.08 -12.27 -8.45
C ASP A 84 -1.35 -10.82 -8.02
N TYR A 85 -0.45 -9.88 -8.33
CA TYR A 85 -0.52 -8.51 -7.83
C TYR A 85 -1.81 -7.81 -8.21
N LEU A 86 -2.19 -7.97 -9.48
CA LEU A 86 -3.40 -7.37 -10.04
C LEU A 86 -4.68 -7.92 -9.41
N GLN A 87 -4.61 -9.04 -8.71
CA GLN A 87 -5.70 -9.57 -7.89
C GLN A 87 -5.64 -9.08 -6.44
N TRP A 88 -4.46 -9.13 -5.80
CA TRP A 88 -4.30 -8.74 -4.38
C TRP A 88 -4.43 -7.24 -4.14
N ALA A 89 -4.05 -6.39 -5.10
CA ALA A 89 -4.19 -4.94 -4.98
C ALA A 89 -5.67 -4.50 -4.88
N PRO A 90 -6.58 -4.90 -5.79
CA PRO A 90 -8.00 -4.63 -5.64
C PRO A 90 -8.61 -5.18 -4.35
N PHE A 91 -8.27 -6.40 -3.91
CA PHE A 91 -8.80 -6.95 -2.64
C PHE A 91 -8.36 -6.12 -1.42
N THR A 92 -7.13 -5.61 -1.43
CA THR A 92 -6.65 -4.72 -0.37
C THR A 92 -7.36 -3.36 -0.43
N ALA A 93 -7.53 -2.79 -1.63
CA ALA A 93 -8.28 -1.55 -1.84
C ALA A 93 -9.75 -1.67 -1.39
N SER A 94 -10.38 -2.81 -1.65
CA SER A 94 -11.74 -3.16 -1.23
C SER A 94 -11.88 -3.11 0.30
N THR A 95 -10.90 -3.66 1.02
CA THR A 95 -10.85 -3.58 2.50
C THR A 95 -10.76 -2.13 2.98
N PHE A 96 -9.87 -1.32 2.40
CA PHE A 96 -9.75 0.10 2.77
C PHE A 96 -11.00 0.91 2.43
N ASN A 97 -11.67 0.60 1.31
CA ASN A 97 -12.92 1.22 0.94
C ASN A 97 -14.06 0.84 1.89
N LEU A 98 -14.13 -0.41 2.37
CA LEU A 98 -15.10 -0.85 3.37
C LEU A 98 -14.93 -0.12 4.72
N ILE A 99 -13.68 0.05 5.18
CA ILE A 99 -13.37 0.85 6.38
C ILE A 99 -13.85 2.29 6.18
N THR A 100 -13.56 2.86 5.02
CA THR A 100 -13.94 4.23 4.67
C THR A 100 -15.46 4.41 4.61
N LEU A 101 -16.18 3.48 3.98
CA LEU A 101 -17.64 3.44 3.93
C LEU A 101 -18.22 3.36 5.36
N THR A 102 -17.64 2.54 6.22
CA THR A 102 -18.06 2.43 7.62
C THR A 102 -17.86 3.74 8.37
N LEU A 103 -16.70 4.39 8.19
CA LEU A 103 -16.41 5.69 8.81
C LEU A 103 -17.35 6.79 8.29
N GLU A 104 -17.59 6.83 6.98
CA GLU A 104 -18.53 7.75 6.36
C GLU A 104 -19.93 7.61 6.96
N ARG A 105 -20.42 6.36 7.09
CA ARG A 105 -21.73 6.07 7.67
C ARG A 105 -21.81 6.46 9.13
N TYR A 106 -20.77 6.16 9.89
CA TYR A 106 -20.65 6.57 11.29
C TYR A 106 -20.76 8.10 11.42
N LEU A 107 -20.03 8.86 10.60
CA LEU A 107 -20.05 10.32 10.63
C LEU A 107 -21.42 10.89 10.22
N ALA A 108 -22.07 10.30 9.22
CA ALA A 108 -23.40 10.73 8.76
C ALA A 108 -24.48 10.52 9.83
N ILE A 109 -24.41 9.42 10.59
CA ILE A 109 -25.39 9.07 11.62
C ILE A 109 -25.13 9.83 12.92
N VAL A 110 -23.89 9.85 13.40
CA VAL A 110 -23.53 10.40 14.71
C VAL A 110 -23.38 11.92 14.69
N PHE A 111 -22.93 12.50 13.57
CA PHE A 111 -22.66 13.94 13.45
C PHE A 111 -23.35 14.58 12.23
N PRO A 112 -24.69 14.55 12.13
CA PRO A 112 -25.43 14.89 10.90
C PRO A 112 -25.16 16.31 10.38
N PHE A 113 -25.17 17.32 11.25
CA PHE A 113 -24.93 18.71 10.85
C PHE A 113 -23.47 18.97 10.43
N ARG A 114 -22.50 18.32 11.11
CA ARG A 114 -21.09 18.43 10.72
C ARG A 114 -20.83 17.68 9.43
N TYR A 115 -21.43 16.51 9.25
CA TYR A 115 -21.35 15.73 8.03
C TYR A 115 -21.87 16.52 6.83
N GLN A 116 -23.01 17.21 6.94
CA GLN A 116 -23.51 18.05 5.86
C GLN A 116 -22.53 19.18 5.46
N ALA A 117 -21.84 19.80 6.43
CA ALA A 117 -20.82 20.81 6.14
C ALA A 117 -19.53 20.21 5.57
N LEU A 118 -19.19 18.98 5.98
CA LEU A 118 -17.95 18.29 5.66
C LEU A 118 -17.95 17.59 4.32
N ALA A 119 -19.02 16.85 4.06
CA ALA A 119 -19.09 15.75 3.13
C ALA A 119 -19.37 16.28 1.72
N THR A 120 -18.34 16.90 1.12
CA THR A 120 -18.42 17.43 -0.25
C THR A 120 -17.95 16.39 -1.25
N ARG A 121 -18.52 16.44 -2.47
CA ARG A 121 -18.18 15.55 -3.58
C ARG A 121 -16.68 15.51 -3.90
N LYS A 122 -15.98 16.66 -3.90
CA LYS A 122 -14.53 16.73 -4.20
C LYS A 122 -13.70 15.92 -3.21
N LYS A 123 -14.03 16.03 -1.93
CA LYS A 123 -13.33 15.36 -0.83
C LYS A 123 -13.58 13.85 -0.86
N ALA A 124 -14.82 13.45 -1.13
CA ALA A 124 -15.13 12.03 -1.32
C ALA A 124 -14.38 11.44 -2.51
N ILE A 125 -14.32 12.12 -3.66
CA ILE A 125 -13.52 11.66 -4.80
C ILE A 125 -12.04 11.49 -4.41
N ALA A 126 -11.46 12.45 -3.68
CA ALA A 126 -10.08 12.35 -3.21
C ALA A 126 -9.87 11.12 -2.31
N VAL A 127 -10.81 10.83 -1.42
CA VAL A 127 -10.78 9.62 -0.57
C VAL A 127 -10.89 8.35 -1.42
N LEU A 128 -11.81 8.30 -2.38
CA LEU A 128 -11.99 7.15 -3.29
C LEU A 128 -10.72 6.88 -4.10
N VAL A 129 -10.06 7.91 -4.62
CA VAL A 129 -8.77 7.74 -5.31
C VAL A 129 -7.68 7.29 -4.33
N GLY A 130 -7.67 7.84 -3.11
CA GLY A 130 -6.72 7.49 -2.07
C GLY A 130 -6.75 6.01 -1.68
N VAL A 131 -7.93 5.38 -1.60
CA VAL A 131 -8.05 3.95 -1.25
C VAL A 131 -7.44 3.05 -2.32
N TRP A 132 -7.55 3.41 -3.60
CA TRP A 132 -6.89 2.70 -4.70
C TRP A 132 -5.37 2.81 -4.57
N VAL A 133 -4.86 4.03 -4.44
CA VAL A 133 -3.41 4.28 -4.30
C VAL A 133 -2.84 3.52 -3.09
N ALA A 134 -3.52 3.57 -1.95
CA ALA A 134 -3.10 2.85 -0.75
C ALA A 134 -3.09 1.33 -0.97
N GLY A 135 -4.11 0.76 -1.61
CA GLY A 135 -4.18 -0.67 -1.91
C GLY A 135 -3.07 -1.14 -2.84
N PHE A 136 -2.84 -0.43 -3.94
CA PHE A 136 -1.76 -0.75 -4.89
C PHE A 136 -0.37 -0.65 -4.25
N LEU A 137 -0.10 0.41 -3.48
CA LEU A 137 1.18 0.58 -2.78
C LEU A 137 1.42 -0.51 -1.72
N PHE A 138 0.38 -0.87 -0.96
CA PHE A 138 0.48 -1.93 0.03
C PHE A 138 0.79 -3.28 -0.64
N SER A 139 0.10 -3.61 -1.72
CA SER A 139 0.33 -4.88 -2.43
C SER A 139 1.65 -4.91 -3.19
N SER A 140 2.25 -3.76 -3.56
CA SER A 140 3.57 -3.72 -4.23
C SER A 140 4.66 -4.29 -3.32
N PHE A 141 4.48 -4.22 -2.00
CA PHE A 141 5.37 -4.88 -1.05
C PHE A 141 5.33 -6.41 -1.17
N GLY A 142 4.15 -6.98 -1.41
CA GLY A 142 3.95 -8.42 -1.54
C GLY A 142 4.63 -9.01 -2.78
N ILE A 143 4.61 -8.28 -3.91
CA ILE A 143 5.33 -8.67 -5.14
C ILE A 143 6.82 -8.85 -4.85
N TYR A 144 7.41 -7.87 -4.19
CA TYR A 144 8.84 -7.85 -3.92
C TYR A 144 9.27 -9.04 -3.05
N LEU A 145 8.44 -9.46 -2.10
CA LEU A 145 8.71 -10.63 -1.26
C LEU A 145 8.62 -11.95 -2.04
N ARG A 146 7.60 -12.13 -2.91
CA ARG A 146 7.40 -13.37 -3.67
C ARG A 146 8.46 -13.60 -4.76
N PHE A 147 8.84 -12.58 -5.52
CA PHE A 147 9.92 -12.70 -6.52
C PHE A 147 11.27 -13.02 -5.90
N TYR A 148 11.46 -12.60 -4.66
CA TYR A 148 12.68 -12.82 -3.92
C TYR A 148 12.79 -14.28 -3.42
N GLU A 149 11.69 -14.97 -3.15
CA GLU A 149 11.72 -16.40 -2.77
C GLU A 149 11.94 -17.33 -3.98
N ALA A 150 11.56 -16.90 -5.20
CA ALA A 150 11.63 -17.72 -6.41
C ALA A 150 13.01 -17.76 -7.10
N GLY A 151 13.92 -16.84 -6.76
CA GLY A 151 15.31 -16.90 -7.20
C GLY A 151 16.20 -17.40 -6.06
N GLU A 152 17.10 -18.35 -6.32
CA GLU A 152 18.20 -18.68 -5.39
C GLU A 152 19.47 -17.89 -5.72
N PRO A 153 19.74 -16.75 -5.06
CA PRO A 153 21.08 -16.22 -4.88
C PRO A 153 21.66 -16.65 -3.54
N GLY A 154 22.99 -16.75 -3.48
CA GLY A 154 23.71 -17.13 -2.27
C GLY A 154 23.26 -16.36 -1.02
N GLU A 155 23.14 -17.10 0.10
CA GLU A 155 22.70 -16.68 1.44
C GLU A 155 23.08 -15.24 1.84
N SER A 156 24.31 -14.81 1.53
CA SER A 156 24.87 -13.52 1.95
C SER A 156 24.38 -12.32 1.13
N LEU A 157 24.26 -12.47 -0.19
CA LEU A 157 23.75 -11.43 -1.11
C LEU A 157 22.25 -11.23 -0.91
N MET A 158 21.54 -12.34 -0.70
CA MET A 158 20.14 -12.37 -0.35
C MET A 158 19.86 -11.62 0.95
N ARG A 159 20.55 -12.01 2.03
CA ARG A 159 20.40 -11.35 3.34
C ARG A 159 20.69 -9.84 3.26
N ALA A 160 21.67 -9.42 2.46
CA ALA A 160 21.97 -8.00 2.26
C ALA A 160 20.84 -7.26 1.52
N ARG A 161 20.32 -7.82 0.41
CA ARG A 161 19.29 -7.18 -0.42
C ARG A 161 17.91 -7.15 0.25
N ARG A 162 17.51 -8.23 0.95
CA ARG A 162 16.31 -8.26 1.79
C ARG A 162 16.35 -7.23 2.90
N ASN A 163 17.52 -7.01 3.50
CA ASN A 163 17.69 -5.98 4.51
C ASN A 163 17.56 -4.57 3.92
N THR A 164 18.08 -4.32 2.72
CA THR A 164 17.90 -3.04 2.03
C THR A 164 16.43 -2.76 1.70
N PHE A 165 15.70 -3.74 1.16
CA PHE A 165 14.28 -3.55 0.85
C PHE A 165 13.39 -3.50 2.08
N LYS A 166 13.67 -4.29 3.12
CA LYS A 166 13.02 -4.14 4.42
C LYS A 166 13.27 -2.74 5.01
N THR A 167 14.44 -2.18 4.76
CA THR A 167 14.77 -0.81 5.17
C THR A 167 14.01 0.23 4.35
N LEU A 168 13.96 0.09 3.03
CA LEU A 168 13.13 0.94 2.15
C LEU A 168 11.67 0.92 2.58
N LEU A 169 11.13 -0.26 2.88
CA LEU A 169 9.76 -0.38 3.34
C LEU A 169 9.53 0.30 4.69
N ILE A 170 10.43 0.09 5.64
CA ILE A 170 10.36 0.74 6.96
C ILE A 170 10.42 2.26 6.79
N VAL A 171 11.25 2.77 5.87
CA VAL A 171 11.34 4.20 5.58
C VAL A 171 10.04 4.73 4.96
N CYS A 172 9.47 4.05 3.97
CA CYS A 172 8.20 4.44 3.35
C CYS A 172 7.03 4.39 4.34
N ALA A 173 6.94 3.31 5.13
CA ALA A 173 5.92 3.16 6.15
C ALA A 173 6.07 4.22 7.25
N ALA A 174 7.29 4.49 7.72
CA ALA A 174 7.56 5.56 8.68
C ALA A 174 7.20 6.94 8.13
N PHE A 175 7.48 7.21 6.85
CA PHE A 175 7.07 8.44 6.18
C PHE A 175 5.55 8.61 6.18
N ILE A 176 4.82 7.58 5.73
CA ILE A 176 3.35 7.60 5.70
C ILE A 176 2.78 7.78 7.12
N ILE A 177 3.25 7.00 8.10
CA ILE A 177 2.74 7.06 9.49
C ILE A 177 3.03 8.41 10.15
N CYS A 178 4.21 8.99 9.90
CA CYS A 178 4.60 10.26 10.51
C CYS A 178 3.88 11.46 9.87
N TRP A 179 3.62 11.39 8.56
CA TRP A 179 3.05 12.53 7.82
C TRP A 179 1.53 12.51 7.72
N THR A 180 0.92 11.34 7.59
CA THR A 180 -0.52 11.19 7.34
C THR A 180 -1.39 11.85 8.42
N PRO A 181 -1.11 11.72 9.73
CA PRO A 181 -1.95 12.36 10.76
C PRO A 181 -2.01 13.89 10.64
N ASN A 182 -0.89 14.51 10.31
CA ASN A 182 -0.82 15.95 10.08
C ASN A 182 -1.52 16.36 8.78
N GLN A 183 -1.34 15.58 7.71
CA GLN A 183 -2.05 15.80 6.45
C GLN A 183 -3.56 15.63 6.61
N ILE A 184 -4.02 14.73 7.48
CA ILE A 184 -5.43 14.60 7.84
C ILE A 184 -5.91 15.87 8.56
N PHE A 185 -5.17 16.44 9.50
CA PHE A 185 -5.55 17.71 10.16
C PHE A 185 -5.71 18.87 9.18
N PHE A 186 -4.73 19.06 8.29
CA PHE A 186 -4.80 20.07 7.25
C PHE A 186 -5.91 19.77 6.25
N PHE A 187 -6.11 18.51 5.89
CA PHE A 187 -7.24 18.09 5.07
C PHE A 187 -8.55 18.46 5.75
N LEU A 188 -8.79 18.02 6.99
CA LEU A 188 -9.97 18.30 7.83
C LEU A 188 -10.25 19.81 7.95
N SER A 189 -9.22 20.63 8.11
CA SER A 189 -9.37 22.09 8.14
C SER A 189 -9.72 22.67 6.76
N ASN A 190 -9.07 22.22 5.70
CA ASN A 190 -9.47 22.53 4.32
C ASN A 190 -10.87 22.00 3.99
N LEU A 191 -11.37 21.03 4.77
CA LEU A 191 -12.75 20.59 4.69
C LEU A 191 -13.73 21.55 5.38
N GLY A 192 -13.28 22.65 5.97
CA GLY A 192 -14.13 23.62 6.68
C GLY A 192 -14.57 23.16 8.07
N LEU A 193 -14.00 22.08 8.60
CA LEU A 193 -14.19 21.77 10.02
C LEU A 193 -13.51 22.82 10.88
N LYS A 194 -14.16 23.16 11.99
CA LYS A 194 -13.46 23.77 13.13
C LYS A 194 -12.53 22.72 13.73
N VAL A 195 -11.34 22.64 13.16
CA VAL A 195 -10.22 21.88 13.68
C VAL A 195 -9.47 22.78 14.65
N ASP A 196 -9.28 22.29 15.87
CA ASP A 196 -8.55 23.03 16.89
C ASP A 196 -7.05 22.84 16.70
N PHE A 197 -6.43 23.82 16.06
CA PHE A 197 -4.99 23.91 15.86
C PHE A 197 -4.21 24.29 17.13
N SER A 198 -4.91 24.54 18.23
CA SER A 198 -4.31 24.71 19.55
C SER A 198 -4.45 23.44 20.41
N SER A 199 -5.12 22.40 19.90
CA SER A 199 -5.32 21.16 20.64
C SER A 199 -4.01 20.40 20.84
N PRO A 200 -3.85 19.69 21.98
CA PRO A 200 -2.71 18.80 22.20
C PRO A 200 -2.55 17.74 21.10
N ILE A 201 -3.66 17.32 20.48
CA ILE A 201 -3.69 16.34 19.40
C ILE A 201 -2.99 16.88 18.15
N PHE A 202 -3.22 18.15 17.78
CA PHE A 202 -2.52 18.79 16.67
C PHE A 202 -1.03 18.95 16.93
N TYR A 203 -0.64 19.32 18.15
CA TYR A 203 0.79 19.38 18.50
C TYR A 203 1.45 18.01 18.48
N ILE A 204 0.73 16.94 18.83
CA ILE A 204 1.21 15.56 18.68
C ILE A 204 1.43 15.21 17.20
N THR A 205 0.53 15.59 16.28
CA THR A 205 0.71 15.29 14.85
C THR A 205 1.88 16.06 14.23
N ILE A 206 2.09 17.32 14.62
CA ILE A 206 3.31 18.07 14.27
C ILE A 206 4.55 17.36 14.83
N GLY A 207 4.51 16.91 16.09
CA GLY A 207 5.57 16.14 16.72
C GLY A 207 5.90 14.86 15.95
N MET A 208 4.90 14.16 15.43
CA MET A 208 5.07 12.97 14.58
C MET A 208 5.76 13.31 13.25
N VAL A 209 5.44 14.44 12.62
CA VAL A 209 6.14 14.91 11.41
C VAL A 209 7.60 15.24 11.73
N ALA A 210 7.87 15.94 12.84
CA ALA A 210 9.23 16.26 13.27
C ALA A 210 10.05 14.98 13.56
N LEU A 211 9.42 13.97 14.15
CA LEU A 211 10.00 12.65 14.39
C LEU A 211 10.48 11.97 13.10
N ASN A 212 9.85 12.21 11.95
CA ASN A 212 10.29 11.66 10.66
C ASN A 212 11.74 12.03 10.34
N SER A 213 12.14 13.27 10.61
CA SER A 213 13.52 13.73 10.39
C SER A 213 14.48 13.15 11.43
N CYS A 214 14.01 12.98 12.67
CA CYS A 214 14.79 12.40 13.76
C CYS A 214 15.04 10.89 13.58
N LEU A 215 14.17 10.16 12.89
CA LEU A 215 14.29 8.71 12.69
C LEU A 215 15.39 8.33 11.71
N ASN A 216 15.75 9.20 10.76
CA ASN A 216 16.71 8.89 9.69
C ASN A 216 18.10 8.44 10.22
N PRO A 217 18.76 9.16 11.15
CA PRO A 217 20.02 8.71 11.74
C PRO A 217 19.93 7.37 12.47
N PHE A 218 18.81 7.08 13.17
CA PHE A 218 18.62 5.80 13.85
C PHE A 218 18.41 4.65 12.86
N ILE A 219 17.65 4.88 11.80
CA ILE A 219 17.49 3.92 10.70
C ILE A 219 18.87 3.61 10.10
N TYR A 220 19.71 4.61 9.86
CA TYR A 220 21.08 4.40 9.37
C TYR A 220 21.96 3.65 10.37
N ALA A 221 21.93 4.04 11.64
CA ALA A 221 22.67 3.39 12.72
C ALA A 221 22.28 1.92 12.93
N ILE A 222 21.03 1.52 12.68
CA ILE A 222 20.56 0.15 12.87
C ILE A 222 20.71 -0.70 11.60
N LYS A 223 20.60 -0.10 10.41
CA LYS A 223 20.48 -0.86 9.14
C LYS A 223 21.72 -0.81 8.25
N TYR A 224 22.43 0.32 8.19
CA TYR A 224 23.53 0.49 7.25
C TYR A 224 24.84 0.02 7.88
N LYS A 225 25.31 -1.17 7.48
CA LYS A 225 26.57 -1.74 8.00
C LYS A 225 27.79 -0.83 7.79
N GLN A 226 27.85 -0.10 6.67
CA GLN A 226 28.88 0.90 6.42
C GLN A 226 28.81 2.05 7.44
N PHE A 227 27.61 2.56 7.71
CA PHE A 227 27.38 3.62 8.70
C PHE A 227 27.68 3.13 10.13
N GLN A 228 27.33 1.87 10.45
CA GLN A 228 27.69 1.20 11.71
C GLN A 228 29.20 1.05 11.89
N LYS A 229 29.92 0.68 10.83
CA LYS A 229 31.39 0.66 10.83
C LYS A 229 31.94 2.07 11.07
N GLY A 230 31.39 3.08 10.41
CA GLY A 230 31.74 4.49 10.64
C GLY A 230 31.53 4.94 12.09
N LEU A 231 30.38 4.61 12.69
CA LEU A 231 30.11 4.88 14.12
C LEU A 231 31.12 4.21 15.05
N LYS A 232 31.52 2.97 14.75
CA LYS A 232 32.58 2.26 15.52
C LYS A 232 33.95 2.91 15.34
N VAL A 233 34.27 3.47 14.18
CA VAL A 233 35.53 4.21 13.98
C VAL A 233 35.54 5.52 14.78
N VAL A 234 34.42 6.23 14.82
CA VAL A 234 34.31 7.52 15.53
C VAL A 234 34.26 7.33 17.05
N PHE A 235 33.43 6.40 17.54
CA PHE A 235 33.14 6.24 18.97
C PHE A 235 33.78 4.99 19.61
N GLY A 236 34.43 4.12 18.84
CA GLY A 236 35.10 2.91 19.33
C GLY A 236 36.51 3.16 19.89
N LYS A 237 36.99 2.19 20.67
CA LYS A 237 38.31 2.23 21.33
C LYS A 237 39.45 2.19 20.29
N ARG A 238 40.63 2.69 20.66
CA ARG A 238 41.79 2.88 19.76
C ARG A 238 42.20 1.60 18.99
N GLY A 239 41.99 0.41 19.57
CA GLY A 239 42.26 -0.90 18.93
C GLY A 239 41.29 -1.30 17.82
N ASP A 240 40.01 -0.90 17.90
CA ASP A 240 39.00 -1.18 16.87
C ASP A 240 39.18 -0.32 15.62
N ARG A 241 39.79 0.87 15.77
CA ARG A 241 40.10 1.78 14.66
C ARG A 241 41.22 1.22 13.77
N ALA A 242 42.23 0.59 14.37
CA ALA A 242 43.36 0.00 13.66
C ALA A 242 42.98 -1.23 12.83
N SER A 243 42.05 -2.07 13.30
CA SER A 243 41.58 -3.27 12.58
C SER A 243 40.65 -2.97 11.40
N ILE A 244 39.90 -1.87 11.47
CA ILE A 244 38.99 -1.44 10.37
C ILE A 244 39.78 -0.76 9.25
N ALA A 245 40.85 -0.02 9.58
CA ALA A 245 41.74 0.63 8.60
C ALA A 245 42.49 -0.40 7.73
N THR A 246 43.06 -1.45 8.34
CA THR A 246 43.77 -2.53 7.63
C THR A 246 42.86 -3.40 6.76
N ALA A 247 41.57 -3.54 7.10
CA ALA A 247 40.59 -4.26 6.29
C ALA A 247 40.14 -3.50 5.02
N SER A 248 40.38 -2.18 4.92
CA SER A 248 40.01 -1.36 3.77
C SER A 248 41.07 -1.30 2.66
N THR A 249 42.32 -1.60 2.98
CA THR A 249 43.48 -1.56 2.06
C THR A 249 43.75 -2.87 1.31
N GLY A 250 43.01 -3.96 1.59
CA GLY A 250 43.22 -5.29 0.99
C GLY A 250 42.37 -5.59 -0.26
N HIS A 251 41.68 -4.60 -0.83
CA HIS A 251 40.96 -4.70 -2.09
C HIS A 251 41.46 -3.62 -3.05
N ASN A 252 42.67 -3.83 -3.58
CA ASN A 252 43.16 -3.30 -4.84
C ASN A 252 43.93 -4.42 -5.54
#